data_AF-A0AA36AXV3-F1
#
_entry.id   AF-A0AA36AXV3-F1
#
_cell.length_a   1.000
_cell.length_b   1.000
_cell.length_c   1.000
_cell.angle_alpha   90.00
_cell.angle_beta   90.00
_cell.angle_gamma   90.00
#
_symmetry.space_group_name_H-M   'P 1'
#
loop_
_entity.id
_entity.type
_entity.pdbx_description
1 polymer ?
#
loop_
_entity_poly.entity_id
_entity_poly.type
_entity_poly.pdbx_seq_one_letter_code
_entity_poly.pdbx_strand_id
1 'polypeptide(L)'
;MQCRRFLQQYAVDQWAKVERSRLQWVERNQTTIKAEEYSGLLDDIHQNDSVTPGRRIILPPTIKGSPRFYNEAFQSAMGKPNYFIAFTTNPKWPEIQSTLFPEDRSDILARVFKMKLDALLDDLLKKHVLGKVITHTPTTEWQKRGLTHAHILLIMAPQYKPAVPEVIDKVVSAEIPDKNKSPQLFKAVMAHNIHGPCGSTNKSSPCVWKLVRMEHIVQRISRSRSSIQPSSRKTATPRI
;
A
#
# COMPACT_ATOMS: atom_id res chain seq x y z
N MET A 1 -2.63 35.02 44.39
CA MET A 1 -2.74 33.91 43.41
C MET A 1 -3.95 34.00 42.46
N GLN A 2 -4.92 34.92 42.63
CA GLN A 2 -6.10 35.04 41.75
C GLN A 2 -5.84 35.72 40.39
N CYS A 3 -4.99 36.76 40.30
CA CYS A 3 -4.78 37.50 39.04
C CYS A 3 -4.19 36.66 37.90
N ARG A 4 -3.39 35.62 38.23
CA ARG A 4 -2.84 34.69 37.23
C ARG A 4 -3.93 33.85 36.55
N ARG A 5 -5.00 33.49 37.26
CA ARG A 5 -6.12 32.73 36.70
C ARG A 5 -7.00 33.59 35.78
N PHE A 6 -7.23 34.85 36.14
CA PHE A 6 -7.99 35.78 35.30
C PHE A 6 -7.30 36.09 33.97
N LEU A 7 -5.98 36.25 33.96
CA LEU A 7 -5.23 36.46 32.72
C LEU A 7 -5.34 35.25 31.78
N GLN A 8 -5.24 34.01 32.32
CA GLN A 8 -5.40 32.79 31.54
C GLN A 8 -6.81 32.67 30.94
N GLN A 9 -7.85 32.97 31.72
CA GLN A 9 -9.23 32.98 31.23
C GLN A 9 -9.44 34.03 30.13
N TYR A 10 -8.93 35.24 30.33
CA TYR A 10 -9.00 36.29 29.32
C TYR A 10 -8.30 35.87 28.02
N ALA A 11 -7.09 35.30 28.10
CA ALA A 11 -6.36 34.84 26.93
C ALA A 11 -7.12 33.75 26.16
N VAL A 12 -7.72 32.78 26.85
CA VAL A 12 -8.53 31.72 26.23
C VAL A 12 -9.80 32.29 25.59
N ASP A 13 -10.49 33.23 26.25
CA ASP A 13 -11.70 33.88 25.73
C ASP A 13 -11.41 34.72 24.48
N GLN A 14 -10.32 35.51 24.49
CA GLN A 14 -9.91 36.26 23.30
C GLN A 14 -9.54 35.33 22.15
N TRP A 15 -8.83 34.24 22.43
CA TRP A 15 -8.51 33.24 21.40
C TRP A 15 -9.78 32.60 20.82
N ALA A 16 -10.74 32.22 21.66
CA ALA A 16 -12.01 31.65 21.21
C ALA A 16 -12.83 32.61 20.35
N LYS A 17 -12.81 33.92 20.68
CA LYS A 17 -13.45 34.97 19.87
C LYS A 17 -12.82 35.07 18.48
N VAL A 18 -11.49 35.11 18.42
CA VAL A 18 -10.75 35.16 17.14
C VAL A 18 -11.04 33.92 16.30
N GLU A 19 -11.00 32.72 16.91
CA GLU A 19 -11.25 31.48 16.20
C GLU A 19 -12.70 31.39 15.69
N ARG A 20 -13.66 31.86 16.48
CA ARG A 20 -15.06 32.00 16.06
C ARG A 20 -15.22 32.94 14.87
N SER A 21 -14.55 34.09 14.87
CA SER A 21 -14.59 35.03 13.75
C SER A 21 -14.01 34.41 12.47
N ARG A 22 -12.92 33.62 12.59
CA ARG A 22 -12.34 32.88 11.45
C ARG A 22 -13.30 31.84 10.90
N LEU A 23 -13.95 31.06 11.77
CA LEU A 23 -14.93 30.05 11.36
C LEU A 23 -16.16 30.69 10.70
N GLN A 24 -16.65 31.81 11.23
CA GLN A 24 -17.75 32.58 10.62
C GLN A 24 -17.38 33.12 9.23
N TRP A 25 -16.14 33.55 9.04
CA TRP A 25 -15.67 33.95 7.72
C TRP A 25 -15.69 32.77 6.75
N VAL A 26 -15.19 31.60 7.16
CA VAL A 26 -15.20 30.38 6.33
C VAL A 26 -16.63 29.97 5.98
N GLU A 27 -17.54 29.96 6.96
CA GLU A 27 -18.96 29.65 6.75
C GLU A 27 -19.62 30.56 5.70
N ARG A 28 -19.29 31.86 5.72
CA ARG A 28 -19.89 32.86 4.82
C ARG A 28 -19.24 32.92 3.43
N ASN A 29 -17.98 32.51 3.30
CA ASN A 29 -17.18 32.65 2.07
C ASN A 29 -16.87 31.30 1.40
N GLN A 30 -17.80 30.34 1.48
CA GLN A 30 -17.64 29.00 0.88
C GLN A 30 -17.40 29.04 -0.65
N THR A 31 -18.00 29.99 -1.36
CA THR A 31 -17.79 30.18 -2.81
C THR A 31 -16.38 30.65 -3.12
N THR A 32 -15.84 31.60 -2.34
CA THR A 32 -14.47 32.11 -2.50
C THR A 32 -13.41 31.02 -2.28
N ILE A 33 -13.65 30.10 -1.35
CA ILE A 33 -12.76 28.96 -1.09
C ILE A 33 -13.02 27.78 -2.04
N LYS A 34 -13.84 27.96 -3.09
CA LYS A 34 -14.18 26.91 -4.07
C LYS A 34 -14.73 25.63 -3.44
N ALA A 35 -15.56 25.78 -2.39
CA ALA A 35 -16.14 24.63 -1.68
C ALA A 35 -16.90 23.68 -2.62
N GLU A 36 -17.53 24.19 -3.67
CA GLU A 36 -18.29 23.43 -4.67
C GLU A 36 -17.43 22.45 -5.48
N GLU A 37 -16.22 22.84 -5.91
CA GLU A 37 -15.27 21.93 -6.59
C GLU A 37 -14.91 20.74 -5.71
N TYR A 38 -14.92 20.94 -4.39
CA TYR A 38 -14.61 19.89 -3.44
C TYR A 38 -15.82 19.08 -2.98
N SER A 39 -17.04 19.61 -3.11
CA SER A 39 -18.24 18.82 -2.80
C SER A 39 -18.31 17.65 -3.76
N GLY A 40 -18.17 17.85 -5.07
CA GLY A 40 -18.23 16.75 -6.05
C GLY A 40 -17.24 15.62 -5.76
N LEU A 41 -16.02 15.97 -5.37
CA LEU A 41 -14.97 15.00 -4.99
C LEU A 41 -15.29 14.24 -3.69
N LEU A 42 -15.91 14.90 -2.71
CA LEU A 42 -16.33 14.28 -1.45
C LEU A 42 -17.63 13.50 -1.61
N ASP A 43 -18.54 13.95 -2.46
CA ASP A 43 -19.84 13.33 -2.71
C ASP A 43 -19.64 12.00 -3.46
N ASP A 44 -18.63 11.90 -4.35
CA ASP A 44 -18.18 10.63 -4.94
C ASP A 44 -17.56 9.65 -3.93
N ILE A 45 -16.85 10.18 -2.91
CA ILE A 45 -16.22 9.37 -1.84
C ILE A 45 -17.26 8.90 -0.80
N HIS A 46 -18.28 9.71 -0.53
CA HIS A 46 -19.26 9.52 0.54
C HIS A 46 -20.65 9.08 0.04
N GLN A 47 -20.77 8.56 -1.18
CA GLN A 47 -22.04 8.11 -1.79
C GLN A 47 -22.87 7.11 -0.95
N ASN A 48 -22.30 6.49 0.09
CA ASN A 48 -22.99 5.56 1.00
C ASN A 48 -23.33 6.15 2.38
N ASP A 49 -22.91 7.38 2.69
CA ASP A 49 -23.28 8.01 3.96
C ASP A 49 -24.66 8.67 3.78
N SER A 50 -25.68 8.12 4.44
CA SER A 50 -27.01 8.70 4.49
C SER A 50 -26.99 9.96 5.36
N VAL A 51 -26.50 11.07 4.83
CA VAL A 51 -26.30 12.31 5.59
C VAL A 51 -27.61 13.09 5.72
N THR A 52 -27.92 13.45 6.96
CA THR A 52 -29.04 14.28 7.40
C THR A 52 -29.05 15.63 6.67
N PRO A 53 -30.23 16.16 6.25
CA PRO A 53 -30.30 17.43 5.54
C PRO A 53 -29.79 18.62 6.38
N GLY A 54 -28.73 19.26 5.88
CA GLY A 54 -28.10 20.46 6.44
C GLY A 54 -27.03 21.02 5.50
N ARG A 55 -26.69 22.32 5.63
CA ARG A 55 -25.66 22.95 4.80
C ARG A 55 -24.26 22.46 5.21
N ARG A 56 -23.60 21.67 4.37
CA ARG A 56 -22.21 21.20 4.60
C ARG A 56 -21.23 22.37 4.44
N ILE A 57 -20.50 22.73 5.49
CA ILE A 57 -19.44 23.75 5.46
C ILE A 57 -18.10 23.03 5.33
N ILE A 58 -17.34 23.38 4.30
CA ILE A 58 -16.01 22.84 4.08
C ILE A 58 -14.99 23.73 4.79
N LEU A 59 -14.25 23.14 5.72
CA LEU A 59 -13.15 23.82 6.40
C LEU A 59 -11.85 23.69 5.58
N PRO A 60 -11.11 24.80 5.37
CA PRO A 60 -9.81 24.76 4.71
C PRO A 60 -8.76 24.10 5.61
N PRO A 61 -7.65 23.58 5.04
CA PRO A 61 -6.60 22.93 5.83
C PRO A 61 -5.84 23.90 6.75
N THR A 62 -5.95 25.21 6.56
CA THR A 62 -5.37 26.23 7.44
C THR A 62 -6.02 26.26 8.84
N ILE A 63 -7.19 25.63 9.01
CA ILE A 63 -7.84 25.47 10.31
C ILE A 63 -7.37 24.17 10.96
N LYS A 64 -6.58 24.32 12.04
CA LYS A 64 -6.07 23.20 12.84
C LYS A 64 -7.24 22.37 13.38
N GLY A 65 -7.09 21.05 13.34
CA GLY A 65 -8.12 20.12 13.81
C GLY A 65 -9.25 19.86 12.79
N SER A 66 -9.28 20.55 11.65
CA SER A 66 -10.18 20.19 10.56
C SER A 66 -9.77 18.86 9.92
N PRO A 67 -10.70 18.09 9.32
CA PRO A 67 -10.35 16.88 8.57
C PRO A 67 -9.29 17.12 7.49
N ARG A 68 -9.34 18.29 6.84
CA ARG A 68 -8.35 18.66 5.81
C ARG A 68 -6.98 18.95 6.38
N PHE A 69 -6.90 19.62 7.52
CA PHE A 69 -5.64 19.84 8.22
C PHE A 69 -4.96 18.51 8.52
N TYR A 70 -5.71 17.52 9.04
CA TYR A 70 -5.15 16.20 9.30
C TYR A 70 -4.76 15.45 8.03
N ASN A 71 -5.60 15.50 6.98
CA ASN A 71 -5.28 14.85 5.71
C ASN A 71 -4.03 15.43 5.05
N GLU A 72 -3.90 16.76 5.01
CA GLU A 72 -2.71 17.42 4.44
C GLU A 72 -1.48 17.15 5.30
N ALA A 73 -1.59 17.26 6.63
CA ALA A 73 -0.50 16.94 7.54
C ALA A 73 -0.05 15.47 7.39
N PHE A 74 -1.00 14.55 7.24
CA PHE A 74 -0.72 13.14 6.99
C PHE A 74 -0.04 12.92 5.64
N GLN A 75 -0.55 13.50 4.56
CA GLN A 75 0.05 13.39 3.22
C GLN A 75 1.46 14.01 3.18
N SER A 76 1.64 15.16 3.83
CA SER A 76 2.92 15.84 3.95
C SER A 76 3.94 15.02 4.76
N ALA A 77 3.51 14.43 5.88
CA ALA A 77 4.35 13.59 6.73
C ALA A 77 4.69 12.24 6.08
N MET A 78 3.74 11.63 5.37
CA MET A 78 3.99 10.42 4.61
C MET A 78 4.94 10.72 3.46
N GLY A 79 4.82 11.85 2.77
CA GLY A 79 5.68 12.16 1.63
C GLY A 79 5.38 11.28 0.39
N LYS A 80 6.11 11.51 -0.70
CA LYS A 80 5.86 10.83 -1.98
C LYS A 80 6.46 9.41 -1.98
N PRO A 81 5.66 8.36 -2.22
CA PRO A 81 6.17 7.01 -2.35
C PRO A 81 7.06 6.84 -3.58
N ASN A 82 8.06 5.98 -3.46
CA ASN A 82 8.98 5.62 -4.54
C ASN A 82 8.58 4.31 -5.21
N TYR A 83 8.06 3.35 -4.44
CA TYR A 83 7.54 2.09 -4.96
C TYR A 83 6.09 1.90 -4.53
N PHE A 84 5.29 1.37 -5.45
CA PHE A 84 3.95 0.86 -5.22
C PHE A 84 3.96 -0.63 -5.57
N ILE A 85 3.75 -1.49 -4.58
CA ILE A 85 3.76 -2.94 -4.75
C ILE A 85 2.37 -3.48 -4.50
N ALA A 86 1.86 -4.21 -5.49
CA ALA A 86 0.64 -5.00 -5.38
C ALA A 86 1.02 -6.46 -5.06
N PHE A 87 0.41 -7.02 -4.03
CA PHE A 87 0.61 -8.41 -3.64
C PHE A 87 -0.74 -9.12 -3.49
N THR A 88 -0.99 -10.09 -4.38
CA THR A 88 -2.26 -10.82 -4.46
C THR A 88 -2.08 -12.26 -4.00
N THR A 89 -3.09 -12.79 -3.30
CA THR A 89 -3.15 -14.23 -3.01
C THR A 89 -3.17 -15.06 -4.29
N ASN A 90 -2.36 -16.12 -4.32
CA ASN A 90 -2.42 -17.12 -5.38
C ASN A 90 -3.04 -18.42 -4.83
N PRO A 91 -4.25 -18.81 -5.27
CA PRO A 91 -4.90 -20.04 -4.83
C PRO A 91 -4.09 -21.31 -5.11
N LYS A 92 -3.19 -21.28 -6.10
CA LYS A 92 -2.34 -22.41 -6.49
C LYS A 92 -1.14 -22.62 -5.58
N TRP A 93 -0.98 -21.84 -4.51
CA TRP A 93 0.09 -22.09 -3.54
C TRP A 93 -0.08 -23.46 -2.89
N PRO A 94 1.00 -24.24 -2.74
CA PRO A 94 0.93 -25.60 -2.21
C PRO A 94 0.35 -25.64 -0.80
N GLU A 95 0.58 -24.59 0.01
CA GLU A 95 0.01 -24.48 1.35
C GLU A 95 -1.52 -24.44 1.33
N ILE A 96 -2.13 -23.83 0.30
CA ILE A 96 -3.58 -23.76 0.11
C ILE A 96 -4.11 -25.04 -0.54
N GLN A 97 -3.40 -25.56 -1.55
CA GLN A 97 -3.80 -26.77 -2.28
C GLN A 97 -3.71 -28.03 -1.41
N SER A 98 -2.88 -28.02 -0.36
CA SER A 98 -2.77 -29.14 0.59
C SER A 98 -3.99 -29.31 1.49
N THR A 99 -4.89 -28.34 1.51
CA THR A 99 -6.11 -28.35 2.34
C THR A 99 -7.32 -28.86 1.56
N LEU A 100 -8.15 -29.67 2.24
CA LEU A 100 -9.40 -30.17 1.71
C LEU A 100 -10.41 -29.01 1.63
N PHE A 101 -11.04 -28.80 0.47
CA PHE A 101 -12.00 -27.72 0.18
C PHE A 101 -11.45 -26.30 0.45
N PRO A 102 -10.44 -25.85 -0.31
CA PRO A 102 -9.80 -24.54 -0.11
C PRO A 102 -10.75 -23.35 -0.33
N GLU A 103 -11.83 -23.53 -1.09
CA GLU A 103 -12.84 -22.49 -1.37
C GLU A 103 -13.70 -22.17 -0.14
N ASP A 104 -13.91 -23.14 0.76
CA ASP A 104 -14.72 -22.99 1.97
C ASP A 104 -13.91 -22.56 3.21
N ARG A 105 -12.59 -22.32 3.03
CA ARG A 105 -11.63 -22.09 4.13
C ARG A 105 -10.92 -20.75 3.99
N SER A 106 -11.68 -19.67 4.08
CA SER A 106 -11.17 -18.29 4.06
C SER A 106 -10.15 -17.99 5.16
N ASP A 107 -10.22 -18.70 6.30
CA ASP A 107 -9.25 -18.63 7.39
C ASP A 107 -7.84 -19.09 6.97
N ILE A 108 -7.76 -20.18 6.20
CA ILE A 108 -6.48 -20.71 5.70
C ILE A 108 -5.90 -19.77 4.65
N LEU A 109 -6.74 -19.28 3.72
CA LEU A 109 -6.35 -18.30 2.70
C LEU A 109 -5.73 -17.05 3.35
N ALA A 110 -6.41 -16.48 4.35
CA ALA A 110 -5.93 -15.30 5.07
C ALA A 110 -4.62 -15.56 5.82
N ARG A 111 -4.48 -16.73 6.47
CA ARG A 111 -3.24 -17.10 7.18
C ARG A 111 -2.06 -17.28 6.24
N VAL A 112 -2.23 -18.02 5.14
CA VAL A 112 -1.18 -18.23 4.15
C VAL A 112 -0.80 -16.90 3.51
N PHE A 113 -1.79 -16.07 3.15
CA PHE A 113 -1.54 -14.73 2.64
C PHE A 113 -0.70 -13.89 3.61
N LYS A 114 -1.09 -13.83 4.89
CA LYS A 114 -0.34 -13.09 5.91
C LYS A 114 1.11 -13.59 6.03
N MET A 115 1.32 -14.91 6.04
CA MET A 115 2.66 -15.49 6.10
C MET A 115 3.52 -15.10 4.90
N LYS A 116 2.94 -15.09 3.69
CA LYS A 116 3.67 -14.69 2.47
C LYS A 116 3.91 -13.18 2.43
N LEU A 117 2.95 -12.38 2.90
CA LEU A 117 3.08 -10.93 3.02
C LEU A 117 4.19 -10.57 4.02
N ASP A 118 4.26 -11.24 5.17
CA ASP A 118 5.31 -11.03 6.16
C ASP A 118 6.70 -11.41 5.61
N ALA A 119 6.78 -12.49 4.84
CA ALA A 119 8.02 -12.87 4.17
C ALA A 119 8.46 -11.80 3.15
N LEU A 120 7.53 -11.25 2.37
CA LEU A 120 7.79 -10.14 1.44
C LEU A 120 8.26 -8.88 2.19
N LEU A 121 7.59 -8.51 3.28
CA LEU A 121 7.98 -7.36 4.09
C LEU A 121 9.36 -7.56 4.73
N ASP A 122 9.70 -8.77 5.18
CA ASP A 122 11.03 -9.07 5.70
C ASP A 122 12.12 -8.90 4.62
N ASP A 123 11.85 -9.34 3.39
CA ASP A 123 12.79 -9.15 2.28
C ASP A 123 12.98 -7.65 1.95
N LEU A 124 11.89 -6.88 1.91
CA LEU A 124 11.92 -5.45 1.60
C LEU A 124 12.57 -4.62 2.71
N LEU A 125 12.17 -4.85 3.96
CA LEU A 125 12.51 -3.99 5.10
C LEU A 125 13.77 -4.41 5.85
N LYS A 126 14.01 -5.72 6.00
CA LYS A 126 15.17 -6.24 6.76
C LYS A 126 16.32 -6.63 5.86
N LYS A 127 16.04 -7.28 4.73
CA LYS A 127 17.10 -7.69 3.77
C LYS A 127 17.44 -6.60 2.76
N HIS A 128 16.66 -5.52 2.73
CA HIS A 128 16.90 -4.35 1.87
C HIS A 128 17.04 -4.73 0.39
N VAL A 129 16.21 -5.65 -0.12
CA VAL A 129 16.35 -6.15 -1.51
C VAL A 129 16.17 -5.05 -2.57
N LEU A 130 15.46 -3.97 -2.24
CA LEU A 130 15.31 -2.76 -3.06
C LEU A 130 16.13 -1.57 -2.54
N GLY A 131 16.91 -1.75 -1.46
CA GLY A 131 17.59 -0.69 -0.73
C GLY A 131 16.93 -0.37 0.62
N LYS A 132 17.44 0.68 1.30
CA LYS A 132 16.97 1.06 2.63
C LYS A 132 15.64 1.82 2.55
N VAL A 133 14.61 1.27 3.20
CA VAL A 133 13.29 1.89 3.37
C VAL A 133 13.29 2.78 4.62
N ILE A 134 12.83 4.02 4.51
CA ILE A 134 12.60 4.93 5.66
C ILE A 134 11.25 4.63 6.29
N THR A 135 10.20 4.60 5.47
CA THR A 135 8.83 4.37 5.91
C THR A 135 8.05 3.57 4.87
N HIS A 136 7.03 2.85 5.33
CA HIS A 136 6.18 2.02 4.48
C HIS A 136 4.75 2.00 5.02
N THR A 137 3.78 1.88 4.11
CA THR A 137 2.36 1.79 4.44
C THR A 137 1.75 0.61 3.69
N PRO A 138 1.55 -0.54 4.35
CA PRO A 138 0.83 -1.66 3.80
C PRO A 138 -0.67 -1.55 4.13
N THR A 139 -1.52 -1.64 3.11
CA THR A 139 -2.98 -1.74 3.25
C THR A 139 -3.41 -3.10 2.72
N THR A 140 -4.17 -3.86 3.51
CA THR A 140 -4.77 -5.13 3.07
C THR A 140 -6.23 -4.92 2.77
N GLU A 141 -6.66 -5.38 1.60
CA GLU A 141 -8.02 -5.28 1.11
C GLU A 141 -8.58 -6.67 0.77
N TRP A 142 -9.83 -6.89 1.14
CA TRP A 142 -10.58 -8.07 0.74
C TRP A 142 -11.38 -7.71 -0.51
N GLN A 143 -10.88 -8.11 -1.67
CA GLN A 143 -11.59 -7.86 -2.92
C GLN A 143 -12.89 -8.68 -2.95
N LYS A 144 -13.94 -8.16 -3.60
CA LYS A 144 -15.25 -8.84 -3.74
C LYS A 144 -15.15 -10.25 -4.37
N ARG A 145 -14.03 -10.57 -5.01
CA ARG A 145 -13.73 -11.90 -5.58
C ARG A 145 -13.06 -12.87 -4.57
N GLY A 146 -13.08 -12.55 -3.28
CA GLY A 146 -12.68 -13.44 -2.17
C GLY A 146 -11.17 -13.55 -1.91
N LEU A 147 -10.32 -13.08 -2.82
CA LEU A 147 -8.87 -13.11 -2.63
C LEU A 147 -8.37 -11.85 -1.94
N THR A 148 -7.59 -12.03 -0.88
CA THR A 148 -6.90 -10.95 -0.19
C THR A 148 -5.81 -10.36 -1.10
N HIS A 149 -5.75 -9.03 -1.10
CA HIS A 149 -4.76 -8.24 -1.81
C HIS A 149 -4.11 -7.27 -0.84
N ALA A 150 -2.84 -6.95 -1.02
CA ALA A 150 -2.15 -5.88 -0.31
C ALA A 150 -1.56 -4.85 -1.26
N HIS A 151 -1.75 -3.58 -0.92
CA HIS A 151 -1.05 -2.45 -1.52
C HIS A 151 0.02 -1.99 -0.55
N ILE A 152 1.27 -1.92 -1.00
CA ILE A 152 2.41 -1.54 -0.17
C ILE A 152 3.08 -0.34 -0.79
N LEU A 153 3.07 0.77 -0.06
CA LEU A 153 3.83 1.97 -0.38
C LEU A 153 5.18 1.92 0.31
N LEU A 154 6.26 2.16 -0.44
CA LEU A 154 7.61 2.27 0.13
C LEU A 154 8.21 3.65 -0.14
N ILE A 155 8.85 4.20 0.88
CA ILE A 155 9.59 5.46 0.82
C ILE A 155 11.04 5.17 1.14
N MET A 156 11.89 5.35 0.14
CA MET A 156 13.29 4.95 0.20
C MET A 156 14.16 6.06 0.80
N ALA A 157 15.24 5.68 1.45
CA ALA A 157 16.26 6.64 1.85
C ALA A 157 16.85 7.33 0.61
N PRO A 158 17.26 8.62 0.71
CA PRO A 158 17.61 9.44 -0.46
C PRO A 158 18.57 8.77 -1.46
N GLN A 159 19.57 8.04 -0.95
CA GLN A 159 20.58 7.34 -1.75
C GLN A 159 20.06 6.07 -2.47
N TYR A 160 18.91 5.55 -2.10
CA TYR A 160 18.26 4.38 -2.72
C TYR A 160 17.01 4.75 -3.52
N LYS A 161 16.72 6.05 -3.69
CA LYS A 161 15.59 6.49 -4.53
C LYS A 161 15.89 6.20 -6.00
N PRO A 162 14.99 5.55 -6.75
CA PRO A 162 15.15 5.35 -8.18
C PRO A 162 14.88 6.67 -8.91
N ALA A 163 15.86 7.57 -8.94
CA ALA A 163 15.73 8.93 -9.48
C ALA A 163 16.07 9.03 -10.98
N VAL A 164 16.69 7.99 -11.56
CA VAL A 164 17.22 7.99 -12.92
C VAL A 164 16.69 6.76 -13.67
N PRO A 165 16.30 6.87 -14.96
CA PRO A 165 15.70 5.76 -15.72
C PRO A 165 16.50 4.45 -15.68
N GLU A 166 17.83 4.51 -15.72
CA GLU A 166 18.68 3.30 -15.71
C GLU A 166 18.58 2.54 -14.38
N VAL A 167 18.25 3.22 -13.29
CA VAL A 167 17.97 2.57 -12.00
C VAL A 167 16.57 1.95 -12.00
N ILE A 168 15.60 2.62 -12.62
CA ILE A 168 14.23 2.12 -12.75
C ILE A 168 14.23 0.84 -13.59
N ASP A 169 14.88 0.85 -14.76
CA ASP A 169 14.93 -0.29 -15.70
C ASP A 169 15.62 -1.54 -15.09
N LYS A 170 16.50 -1.34 -14.10
CA LYS A 170 17.13 -2.45 -13.36
C LYS A 170 16.20 -3.14 -12.36
N VAL A 171 15.17 -2.44 -11.90
CA VAL A 171 14.26 -2.92 -10.84
C VAL A 171 12.89 -3.29 -11.42
N VAL A 172 12.52 -2.70 -12.55
CA VAL A 172 11.21 -2.80 -13.19
C VAL A 172 11.45 -3.19 -14.65
N SER A 173 11.13 -4.43 -15.04
CA SER A 173 11.18 -4.89 -16.44
C SER A 173 9.94 -5.67 -16.86
N ALA A 174 9.29 -5.22 -17.95
CA ALA A 174 8.11 -5.86 -18.56
C ALA A 174 8.49 -7.04 -19.48
N GLU A 175 9.77 -7.40 -19.53
CA GLU A 175 10.27 -8.40 -20.45
C GLU A 175 10.14 -9.80 -19.87
N ILE A 176 9.91 -10.77 -20.76
CA ILE A 176 9.93 -12.18 -20.38
C ILE A 176 11.40 -12.56 -20.11
N PRO A 177 11.74 -13.07 -18.91
CA PRO A 177 13.12 -13.43 -18.59
C PRO A 177 13.70 -14.49 -19.54
N ASP A 178 14.99 -14.45 -19.82
CA ASP A 178 15.64 -15.47 -20.64
C ASP A 178 15.58 -16.86 -19.95
N LYS A 179 15.04 -17.85 -20.67
CA LYS A 179 14.84 -19.22 -20.19
C LYS A 179 16.16 -19.90 -19.77
N ASN A 180 17.27 -19.59 -20.44
CA ASN A 180 18.57 -20.19 -20.18
C ASN A 180 19.32 -19.45 -19.08
N LYS A 181 19.26 -18.12 -19.05
CA LYS A 181 19.96 -17.30 -18.03
C LYS A 181 19.25 -17.29 -16.68
N SER A 182 17.92 -17.39 -16.66
CA SER A 182 17.12 -17.30 -15.44
C SER A 182 15.88 -18.20 -15.51
N PRO A 183 16.07 -19.53 -15.52
CA PRO A 183 14.99 -20.50 -15.73
C PRO A 183 13.87 -20.42 -14.68
N GLN A 184 14.23 -20.10 -13.43
CA GLN A 184 13.25 -19.96 -12.34
C GLN A 184 12.34 -18.74 -12.52
N LEU A 185 12.92 -17.59 -12.89
CA LEU A 185 12.14 -16.36 -13.13
C LEU A 185 11.29 -16.52 -14.39
N PHE A 186 11.84 -17.10 -15.45
CA PHE A 186 11.08 -17.44 -16.65
C PHE A 186 9.86 -18.30 -16.31
N LYS A 187 10.05 -19.40 -15.56
CA LYS A 187 8.93 -20.27 -15.13
C LYS A 187 7.88 -19.51 -14.33
N ALA A 188 8.30 -18.64 -13.41
CA ALA A 188 7.39 -17.85 -12.58
C ALA A 188 6.60 -16.81 -13.40
N VAL A 189 7.26 -16.05 -14.28
CA VAL A 189 6.59 -15.08 -15.17
C VAL A 189 5.60 -15.79 -16.08
N MET A 190 6.02 -16.87 -16.73
CA MET A 190 5.16 -17.63 -17.64
C MET A 190 3.94 -18.25 -16.93
N ALA A 191 4.08 -18.64 -15.66
CA ALA A 191 2.99 -19.25 -14.91
C ALA A 191 1.99 -18.24 -14.30
N HIS A 192 2.44 -17.01 -14.02
CA HIS A 192 1.68 -16.07 -13.18
C HIS A 192 1.39 -14.71 -13.84
N ASN A 193 2.20 -14.26 -14.79
CA ASN A 193 2.07 -12.96 -15.45
C ASN A 193 1.60 -13.04 -16.90
N ILE A 194 1.54 -14.24 -17.47
CA ILE A 194 1.05 -14.46 -18.84
C ILE A 194 -0.30 -15.19 -18.76
N HIS A 195 -1.35 -14.56 -19.28
CA HIS A 195 -2.69 -15.15 -19.40
C HIS A 195 -2.81 -15.94 -20.72
N GLY A 196 -3.64 -16.98 -20.75
CA GLY A 196 -3.83 -17.83 -21.94
C GLY A 196 -5.25 -17.75 -22.56
N PRO A 197 -5.45 -18.26 -23.81
CA PRO A 197 -4.43 -18.61 -24.80
C PRO A 197 -3.98 -17.37 -25.58
N CYS A 198 -2.69 -17.31 -25.89
CA CYS A 198 -2.06 -16.18 -26.57
C CYS A 198 -0.96 -16.69 -27.52
N GLY A 199 -0.67 -16.00 -28.63
CA GLY A 199 0.31 -16.47 -29.62
C GLY A 199 -0.32 -17.26 -30.78
N SER A 200 0.27 -18.41 -31.14
CA SER A 200 -0.21 -19.25 -32.25
C SER A 200 -1.62 -19.82 -32.03
N THR A 201 -1.99 -20.03 -30.76
CA THR A 201 -3.31 -20.47 -30.33
C THR A 201 -4.35 -19.34 -30.32
N ASN A 202 -3.93 -18.08 -30.33
CA ASN A 202 -4.83 -16.93 -30.46
C ASN A 202 -4.11 -15.69 -31.03
N LYS A 203 -4.11 -15.57 -32.36
CA LYS A 203 -3.42 -14.49 -33.09
C LYS A 203 -4.01 -13.09 -32.84
N SER A 204 -5.22 -12.98 -32.28
CA SER A 204 -5.82 -11.69 -31.92
C SER A 204 -5.41 -11.19 -30.53
N SER A 205 -4.65 -11.97 -29.77
CA SER A 205 -4.19 -11.56 -28.43
C SER A 205 -3.21 -10.38 -28.51
N PRO A 206 -3.32 -9.36 -27.63
CA PRO A 206 -2.44 -8.19 -27.63
C PRO A 206 -0.94 -8.53 -27.55
N CYS A 207 -0.57 -9.63 -26.87
CA CYS A 207 0.83 -10.05 -26.73
C CYS A 207 1.51 -10.49 -28.05
N VAL A 208 0.74 -10.66 -29.14
CA VAL A 208 1.25 -11.10 -30.46
C VAL A 208 1.67 -9.89 -31.31
N TRP A 209 1.12 -8.71 -31.04
CA TRP A 209 1.33 -7.50 -31.83
C TRP A 209 2.36 -6.60 -31.14
N LYS A 210 3.64 -6.95 -31.30
CA LYS A 210 4.82 -6.29 -30.69
C LYS A 210 4.88 -6.45 -29.16
N LEU A 211 6.11 -6.46 -28.65
CA LEU A 211 6.47 -6.48 -27.22
C LEU A 211 5.57 -5.52 -26.42
N VAL A 212 4.51 -6.07 -25.83
CA VAL A 212 3.57 -5.28 -25.02
C VAL A 212 4.33 -4.88 -23.75
N ARG A 213 4.66 -3.59 -23.67
CA ARG A 213 5.14 -2.92 -22.47
C ARG A 213 4.01 -3.00 -21.44
N MET A 214 4.01 -4.04 -20.61
CA MET A 214 3.14 -4.09 -19.44
C MET A 214 3.74 -3.20 -18.37
N GLU A 215 3.20 -1.99 -18.25
CA GLU A 215 3.37 -1.18 -17.06
C GLU A 215 2.80 -1.97 -15.87
N HIS A 216 3.51 -1.92 -14.75
CA HIS A 216 3.37 -2.72 -13.52
C HIS A 216 4.10 -4.07 -13.54
N ILE A 217 5.34 -4.04 -13.05
CA ILE A 217 6.20 -5.22 -12.91
C ILE A 217 6.38 -5.59 -11.44
N VAL A 218 6.11 -6.86 -11.20
CA VAL A 218 6.60 -7.63 -10.05
C VAL A 218 7.87 -8.34 -10.49
N GLN A 219 8.99 -8.16 -9.76
CA GLN A 219 9.89 -9.26 -9.35
C GLN A 219 11.09 -8.78 -8.52
N ARG A 220 11.33 -9.44 -7.36
CA ARG A 220 12.56 -10.24 -7.06
C ARG A 220 12.48 -10.85 -5.64
N ILE A 221 11.90 -12.04 -5.48
CA ILE A 221 12.11 -12.92 -4.32
C ILE A 221 12.28 -14.36 -4.81
N SER A 222 13.51 -14.78 -5.08
CA SER A 222 13.82 -16.22 -5.23
C SER A 222 15.27 -16.59 -4.96
N ARG A 223 16.00 -15.82 -4.13
CA ARG A 223 17.37 -16.18 -3.72
C ARG A 223 17.59 -16.02 -2.22
N SER A 224 16.90 -16.86 -1.44
CA SER A 224 17.49 -17.40 -0.19
C SER A 224 16.66 -18.59 0.28
N ARG A 225 17.09 -19.81 -0.03
CA ARG A 225 17.02 -21.02 0.83
C ARG A 225 17.42 -22.26 0.01
N SER A 226 18.73 -22.44 -0.15
CA SER A 226 19.32 -23.77 -0.23
C SER A 226 20.12 -23.97 1.06
N SER A 227 19.99 -25.15 1.66
CA SER A 227 20.63 -25.66 2.89
C SER A 227 20.12 -25.15 4.24
N ILE A 228 19.10 -25.84 4.78
CA ILE A 228 19.01 -26.10 6.22
C ILE A 228 19.00 -27.62 6.35
N GLN A 229 20.14 -28.21 6.72
CA GLN A 229 20.17 -29.58 7.25
C GLN A 229 19.70 -29.55 8.72
N PRO A 230 18.92 -30.55 9.18
CA PRO A 230 18.47 -30.61 10.56
C PRO A 230 19.63 -31.04 11.48
N SER A 231 20.06 -30.16 12.38
CA SER A 231 20.99 -30.53 13.46
C SER A 231 20.26 -31.36 14.52
N SER A 232 20.76 -32.55 14.80
CA SER A 232 20.29 -33.44 15.85
C SER A 232 20.49 -32.82 17.25
N ARG A 233 19.41 -32.68 17.99
CA ARG A 233 19.39 -32.18 19.36
C ARG A 233 19.81 -33.32 20.30
N LYS A 234 21.03 -33.28 20.85
CA LYS A 234 21.47 -34.19 21.91
C LYS A 234 20.80 -33.79 23.23
N THR A 235 20.10 -34.75 23.83
CA THR A 235 19.56 -34.71 25.18
C THR A 235 20.70 -34.73 26.19
N ALA A 236 20.70 -33.79 27.14
CA ALA A 236 21.58 -33.82 28.31
C ALA A 236 20.72 -34.11 29.55
N THR A 237 20.96 -35.27 30.15
CA THR A 237 20.51 -35.64 31.49
C THR A 237 21.37 -34.94 32.54
N PRO A 238 20.83 -34.47 33.67
CA PRO A 238 21.63 -34.02 34.79
C PRO A 238 22.07 -35.23 35.63
N ARG A 239 23.37 -35.31 35.93
CA ARG A 239 23.90 -36.19 36.97
C ARG A 239 23.88 -35.44 38.31
N ILE A 240 23.22 -36.10 39.27
CA ILE A 240 23.30 -36.01 40.74
C ILE A 240 23.17 -34.61 41.34
#